data_AF-A0A2A5M2N9-F1
#
_entry.id   AF-A0A2A5M2N9-F1
#
_cell.length_a   1.000
_cell.length_b   1.000
_cell.length_c   1.000
_cell.angle_alpha   90.00
_cell.angle_beta   90.00
_cell.angle_gamma   90.00
#
_symmetry.space_group_name_H-M   'P 1'
#
loop_
_entity.id
_entity.type
_entity.pdbx_description
1 polymer ?
#
loop_
_entity_poly.entity_id
_entity_poly.type
_entity_poly.pdbx_seq_one_letter_code
_entity_poly.pdbx_strand_id
1 'polypeptide(L)'
;MDASEMTISPTTGYNSIGFYMTDPNDSSGRFSIGGLDFSFGDIFGSSLGSGNVFYVSLFDAAGLGDVSIFSNANGDGYGLDNVTIGSVAVPEPGTFALLGLGLLGLGAARKRASK
;
A
#
# COMPACT_ATOMS: atom_id res chain seq x y z
N MET A 1 -18.81 -20.27 -11.45
CA MET A 1 -17.40 -20.36 -11.02
C MET A 1 -17.05 -18.95 -10.65
N ASP A 2 -17.07 -18.66 -9.35
CA ASP A 2 -16.65 -17.35 -8.86
C ASP A 2 -15.12 -17.31 -8.92
N ALA A 3 -14.57 -16.12 -9.11
CA ALA A 3 -13.12 -15.96 -9.22
C ALA A 3 -12.49 -16.26 -7.86
N SER A 4 -11.84 -17.41 -7.74
CA SER A 4 -11.09 -17.80 -6.53
C SER A 4 -9.75 -17.07 -6.40
N GLU A 5 -9.26 -16.52 -7.51
CA GLU A 5 -8.02 -15.78 -7.59
C GLU A 5 -8.10 -14.68 -8.65
N MET A 6 -7.59 -13.50 -8.31
CA MET A 6 -7.37 -12.40 -9.23
C MET A 6 -5.98 -11.82 -8.96
N THR A 7 -5.21 -11.61 -10.02
CA THR A 7 -3.88 -11.00 -9.94
C THR A 7 -3.85 -9.71 -10.73
N ILE A 8 -3.39 -8.66 -10.08
CA ILE A 8 -3.04 -7.38 -10.70
C ILE A 8 -1.52 -7.33 -10.77
N SER A 9 -0.97 -7.14 -11.98
CA SER A 9 0.47 -7.04 -12.22
C SER A 9 0.83 -5.61 -12.62
N PRO A 10 1.21 -4.74 -11.67
CA PRO A 10 1.67 -3.39 -11.99
C PRO A 10 2.92 -3.43 -12.87
N THR A 11 2.96 -2.60 -13.91
CA THR A 11 4.19 -2.39 -14.68
C THR A 11 5.23 -1.71 -13.80
N THR A 12 6.51 -1.97 -14.06
CA THR A 12 7.64 -1.30 -13.43
C THR A 12 7.44 0.23 -13.37
N GLY A 13 7.67 0.82 -12.20
CA GLY A 13 7.50 2.26 -11.95
C GLY A 13 6.16 2.64 -11.31
N TYR A 14 5.18 1.74 -11.29
CA TYR A 14 3.99 1.87 -10.45
C TYR A 14 4.23 1.22 -9.09
N ASN A 15 3.88 1.94 -8.04
CA ASN A 15 4.27 1.58 -6.68
C ASN A 15 3.13 1.72 -5.67
N SER A 16 1.91 1.98 -6.17
CA SER A 16 0.70 2.06 -5.37
C SER A 16 -0.50 1.50 -6.11
N ILE A 17 -1.38 0.85 -5.36
CA ILE A 17 -2.69 0.39 -5.80
C ILE A 17 -3.72 0.82 -4.75
N GLY A 18 -4.87 1.30 -5.20
CA GLY A 18 -6.02 1.58 -4.34
C GLY A 18 -7.31 1.05 -4.95
N PHE A 19 -8.20 0.48 -4.13
CA PHE A 19 -9.50 -0.03 -4.58
C PHE A 19 -10.49 -0.12 -3.43
N TYR A 20 -11.77 -0.18 -3.77
CA TYR A 20 -12.80 -0.64 -2.85
C TYR A 20 -12.94 -2.16 -2.93
N MET A 21 -13.10 -2.81 -1.79
CA MET A 21 -13.27 -4.25 -1.67
C MET A 21 -14.52 -4.58 -0.86
N THR A 22 -15.32 -5.52 -1.36
CA THR A 22 -16.48 -6.06 -0.65
C THR A 22 -16.23 -7.51 -0.25
N ASP A 23 -16.78 -7.87 0.90
CA ASP A 23 -16.75 -9.23 1.44
C ASP A 23 -15.35 -9.84 1.64
N PRO A 24 -14.39 -9.12 2.29
CA PRO A 24 -13.03 -9.61 2.38
C PRO A 24 -12.82 -10.71 3.42
N ASN A 25 -13.72 -11.03 4.36
CA ASN A 25 -13.34 -11.98 5.42
C ASN A 25 -14.48 -12.86 5.97
N ASP A 26 -15.60 -13.01 5.26
CA ASP A 26 -16.68 -13.92 5.66
C ASP A 26 -16.13 -15.35 5.80
N SER A 27 -15.49 -15.86 4.74
CA SER A 27 -15.06 -17.26 4.64
C SER A 27 -13.55 -17.44 4.42
N SER A 28 -12.76 -16.50 4.95
CA SER A 28 -11.30 -16.44 4.90
C SER A 28 -10.70 -16.21 3.50
N GLY A 29 -9.67 -15.37 3.43
CA GLY A 29 -8.94 -15.08 2.20
C GLY A 29 -7.60 -14.43 2.52
N ARG A 30 -6.84 -14.08 1.48
CA ARG A 30 -5.55 -13.42 1.66
C ARG A 30 -5.18 -12.54 0.47
N PHE A 31 -4.33 -11.56 0.74
CA PHE A 31 -3.49 -10.95 -0.28
C PHE A 31 -2.17 -11.70 -0.39
N SER A 32 -1.63 -11.83 -1.60
CA SER A 32 -0.23 -12.15 -1.86
C SER A 32 0.39 -11.00 -2.63
N ILE A 33 1.37 -10.32 -2.05
CA ILE A 33 1.97 -9.10 -2.61
C ILE A 33 3.46 -9.36 -2.78
N GLY A 34 3.95 -9.42 -4.01
CA GLY A 34 5.36 -9.72 -4.30
C GLY A 34 5.83 -11.06 -3.71
N GLY A 35 4.93 -12.02 -3.51
CA GLY A 35 5.21 -13.33 -2.90
C GLY A 35 5.13 -13.37 -1.37
N LEU A 36 4.68 -12.29 -0.71
CA LEU A 36 4.38 -12.26 0.72
C LEU A 36 2.88 -12.35 0.96
N ASP A 37 2.46 -13.26 1.84
CA ASP A 37 1.05 -13.51 2.14
C ASP A 37 0.57 -12.73 3.37
N PHE A 38 -0.61 -12.14 3.25
CA PHE A 38 -1.30 -11.39 4.31
C PHE A 38 -2.73 -11.91 4.48
N SER A 39 -3.02 -12.48 5.64
CA SER A 39 -4.37 -12.99 5.95
C SER A 39 -5.38 -11.86 6.07
N PHE A 40 -6.55 -12.04 5.49
CA PHE A 40 -7.67 -11.10 5.67
C PHE A 40 -8.15 -11.02 7.12
N GLY A 41 -7.99 -12.08 7.91
CA GLY A 41 -8.29 -12.03 9.34
C GLY A 41 -7.39 -11.06 10.09
N ASP A 42 -6.12 -10.93 9.68
CA ASP A 42 -5.16 -10.03 10.31
C ASP A 42 -5.36 -8.57 9.86
N ILE A 43 -5.83 -8.36 8.64
CA ILE A 43 -6.05 -7.02 8.05
C ILE A 43 -7.41 -6.45 8.46
N PHE A 44 -8.48 -7.23 8.31
CA PHE A 44 -9.87 -6.77 8.46
C PHE A 44 -10.51 -7.19 9.78
N GLY A 45 -9.85 -8.07 10.57
CA GLY A 45 -10.35 -8.54 11.87
C GLY A 45 -11.25 -9.78 11.76
N SER A 46 -12.09 -10.00 12.78
CA SER A 46 -13.06 -11.11 12.80
C SER A 46 -14.14 -10.95 11.71
N SER A 47 -14.65 -12.09 11.21
CA SER A 47 -15.71 -12.19 10.17
C SER A 47 -16.71 -11.04 10.25
N LEU A 48 -16.67 -10.21 9.21
CA LEU A 48 -17.52 -9.06 9.01
C LEU A 48 -18.78 -9.57 8.34
N GLY A 49 -19.95 -9.20 8.88
CA GLY A 49 -21.21 -9.55 8.21
C GLY A 49 -21.26 -8.97 6.79
N SER A 50 -22.09 -9.58 5.93
CA SER A 50 -22.26 -9.13 4.55
C SER A 50 -22.66 -7.64 4.46
N GLY A 51 -22.25 -6.98 3.37
CA GLY A 51 -22.65 -5.58 3.07
C GLY A 51 -21.65 -4.50 3.48
N ASN A 52 -20.46 -4.86 3.98
CA ASN A 52 -19.39 -3.92 4.25
C ASN A 52 -18.52 -3.67 3.00
N VAL A 53 -18.01 -2.43 2.89
CA VAL A 53 -17.09 -2.01 1.83
C VAL A 53 -15.84 -1.41 2.49
N PHE A 54 -14.66 -1.87 2.08
CA PHE A 54 -13.38 -1.42 2.58
C PHE A 54 -12.63 -0.68 1.49
N TYR A 55 -12.00 0.43 1.83
CA TYR A 55 -10.98 1.00 0.96
C TYR A 55 -9.61 0.43 1.36
N VAL A 56 -8.94 -0.20 0.40
CA VAL A 56 -7.60 -0.77 0.58
C VAL A 56 -6.63 0.04 -0.26
N SER A 57 -5.51 0.44 0.36
CA SER A 57 -4.38 1.06 -0.32
C SER A 57 -3.10 0.31 0.00
N LEU A 58 -2.39 -0.06 -1.06
CA LEU A 58 -1.11 -0.75 -1.03
C LEU A 58 -0.06 0.20 -1.58
N PHE A 59 1.11 0.25 -0.91
CA PHE A 59 2.24 1.07 -1.33
C PHE A 59 3.55 0.39 -0.97
N ASP A 60 4.50 0.40 -1.90
CA ASP A 60 5.89 -0.03 -1.66
C ASP A 60 6.84 0.98 -2.31
N ALA A 61 7.74 1.58 -1.55
CA ALA A 61 8.71 2.53 -2.08
C ALA A 61 9.66 1.90 -3.12
N ALA A 62 9.92 0.59 -3.04
CA ALA A 62 10.73 -0.16 -4.00
C ALA A 62 9.96 -0.53 -5.28
N GLY A 63 8.64 -0.35 -5.30
CA GLY A 63 7.73 -0.77 -6.37
C GLY A 63 6.85 -1.95 -5.94
N LEU A 64 5.61 -1.98 -6.41
CA LEU A 64 4.72 -3.10 -6.12
C LEU A 64 5.00 -4.23 -7.11
N GLY A 65 5.23 -5.44 -6.57
CA GLY A 65 5.14 -6.67 -7.35
C GLY A 65 3.69 -7.04 -7.67
N ASP A 66 3.49 -8.27 -8.14
CA ASP A 66 2.15 -8.81 -8.36
C ASP A 66 1.33 -8.76 -7.06
N VAL A 67 0.08 -8.31 -7.18
CA VAL A 67 -0.91 -8.28 -6.11
C VAL A 67 -1.99 -9.28 -6.46
N SER A 68 -1.96 -10.42 -5.79
CA SER A 68 -2.94 -11.49 -5.93
C SER A 68 -3.90 -11.51 -4.76
N ILE A 69 -5.16 -11.80 -5.06
CA ILE A 69 -6.28 -11.79 -4.11
C ILE A 69 -6.93 -13.17 -4.17
N PHE A 70 -7.04 -13.86 -3.04
CA PHE A 70 -7.56 -15.22 -2.98
C PHE A 70 -8.80 -15.32 -2.10
N SER A 71 -9.86 -15.94 -2.61
CA SER A 71 -10.93 -16.50 -1.75
C SER A 71 -10.63 -17.96 -1.46
N ASN A 72 -10.82 -18.40 -0.21
CA ASN A 72 -10.43 -19.75 0.22
C ASN A 72 -11.64 -20.70 0.37
N ALA A 73 -12.86 -20.25 0.07
CA ALA A 73 -14.07 -21.06 0.19
C ALA A 73 -14.81 -21.21 -1.15
N ASN A 74 -15.39 -22.40 -1.36
CA ASN A 74 -16.16 -22.68 -2.57
C ASN A 74 -17.49 -21.93 -2.54
N GLY A 75 -17.75 -21.12 -3.58
CA GLY A 75 -18.95 -20.29 -3.65
C GLY A 75 -18.86 -19.01 -2.81
N ASP A 76 -17.65 -18.65 -2.37
CA ASP A 76 -17.33 -17.38 -1.75
C ASP A 76 -16.49 -16.53 -2.71
N GLY A 77 -16.69 -15.22 -2.68
CA GLY A 77 -16.07 -14.29 -3.60
C GLY A 77 -15.99 -12.89 -3.02
N TYR A 78 -15.00 -12.15 -3.50
CA TYR A 78 -14.83 -10.75 -3.19
C TYR A 78 -15.21 -9.90 -4.41
N GLY A 79 -15.63 -8.67 -4.15
CA GLY A 79 -15.82 -7.65 -5.18
C GLY A 79 -14.71 -6.63 -5.11
N LEU A 80 -14.26 -6.15 -6.27
CA LEU A 80 -13.36 -5.01 -6.38
C LEU A 80 -14.01 -3.92 -7.23
N ASP A 81 -13.92 -2.68 -6.79
CA ASP A 81 -14.39 -1.53 -7.55
C ASP A 81 -13.40 -0.36 -7.49
N ASN A 82 -13.44 0.47 -8.53
CA ASN A 82 -12.72 1.74 -8.61
C ASN A 82 -11.19 1.61 -8.46
N VAL A 83 -10.63 0.54 -9.05
CA VAL A 83 -9.18 0.24 -9.01
C VAL A 83 -8.38 1.38 -9.61
N THR A 84 -7.47 1.94 -8.83
CA THR A 84 -6.54 2.99 -9.20
C THR A 84 -5.11 2.48 -9.06
N ILE A 85 -4.29 2.65 -10.11
CA ILE A 85 -2.87 2.28 -10.11
C ILE A 85 -2.07 3.57 -10.26
N GLY A 86 -1.12 3.78 -9.35
CA GLY A 86 -0.39 5.05 -9.26
C GLY A 86 1.11 4.87 -9.07
N SER A 87 1.85 5.91 -9.49
CA SER A 87 3.22 6.15 -9.04
C SER A 87 3.18 7.30 -8.04
N VAL A 88 3.46 6.97 -6.78
CA VAL A 88 3.66 7.94 -5.70
C VAL A 88 5.16 8.21 -5.66
N ALA A 89 5.56 9.34 -6.24
CA ALA A 89 6.88 9.88 -5.99
C ALA A 89 6.96 10.27 -4.51
N VAL A 90 7.85 9.64 -3.76
CA VAL A 90 8.19 10.09 -2.41
C VAL A 90 9.22 11.21 -2.60
N PRO A 91 8.86 12.49 -2.38
CA PRO A 91 9.86 13.54 -2.43
C PRO A 91 10.93 13.25 -1.38
N GLU A 92 12.18 13.50 -1.73
CA GLU A 92 13.30 13.35 -0.80
C GLU A 92 12.97 14.08 0.51
N PRO A 93 13.20 13.47 1.69
CA PRO A 93 12.86 14.12 2.95
C PRO A 93 13.49 15.52 3.03
N GLY A 94 12.66 16.54 3.25
CA GLY A 94 13.12 17.93 3.45
C GLY A 94 14.12 18.09 4.59
N THR A 95 14.33 17.04 5.39
CA THR A 95 15.41 16.90 6.38
C THR A 95 16.78 17.19 5.80
N PHE A 96 17.10 16.80 4.55
CA PHE A 96 18.39 17.15 3.95
C PHE A 96 18.51 18.65 3.65
N ALA A 97 17.42 19.27 3.18
CA ALA A 97 17.37 20.71 2.99
C ALA A 97 17.52 21.44 4.34
N LEU A 98 16.83 20.97 5.40
CA LEU A 98 16.93 21.53 6.75
C LEU A 98 18.31 21.32 7.38
N LEU A 99 18.93 20.15 7.18
CA LEU A 99 20.30 19.87 7.61
C LEU A 99 21.28 20.81 6.91
N GLY A 100 21.15 20.98 5.59
CA GLY A 100 21.95 21.91 4.80
C GLY A 100 21.79 23.35 5.30
N LEU A 101 20.55 23.81 5.49
CA LEU A 101 20.26 25.14 6.04
C LEU A 101 20.80 25.33 7.45
N GLY A 102 20.71 24.31 8.31
CA GLY A 102 21.28 24.32 9.65
C GLY A 102 22.80 24.47 9.64
N LEU A 103 23.50 23.72 8.78
CA LEU A 103 24.94 23.83 8.61
C LEU A 103 25.37 25.19 8.06
N LEU A 104 24.63 25.72 7.08
CA LEU A 104 24.87 27.07 6.55
C LEU A 104 24.67 28.15 7.63
N GLY A 105 23.62 28.02 8.43
CA GLY A 105 23.35 28.91 9.56
C GLY A 105 24.46 28.89 10.61
N LEU A 106 24.93 27.70 10.99
CA LEU A 106 26.05 27.52 11.92
C LEU A 106 27.35 28.13 11.36
N GLY A 107 27.64 27.90 10.08
CA GLY A 107 28.80 28.47 9.41
C GLY A 107 28.78 30.01 9.37
N ALA A 108 27.62 30.60 9.08
CA ALA A 108 27.43 32.05 9.09
C ALA A 108 27.57 32.65 10.50
N ALA A 109 27.00 31.99 11.51
CA ALA A 109 27.12 32.41 12.91
C ALA A 109 28.58 32.40 13.39
N ARG A 110 29.33 31.35 13.06
CA ARG A 110 30.76 31.23 13.43
C ARG A 110 31.62 32.31 12.78
N LYS A 111 31.38 32.63 11.50
CA LYS A 111 32.09 33.73 10.81
C LYS A 111 31.86 35.10 11.46
N ARG A 112 30.66 35.34 12.01
CA ARG A 112 30.35 36.59 12.72
C ARG A 112 30.99 36.65 14.10
N ALA A 113 31.12 35.51 14.80
CA ALA A 113 31.71 35.45 16.13
C ALA A 113 33.24 35.53 16.12
N SER A 114 33.91 35.17 15.02
CA SER A 114 35.36 35.25 14.86
C SER A 114 35.86 36.57 14.27
N LYS A 115 34.99 37.56 14.07
CA LYS A 115 35.29 38.88 13.53
C LYS A 115 34.96 39.95 14.56
#